data_AF-F2F357-F1
#
_entry.id   AF-F2F357-F1
#
_cell.length_a   1.000
_cell.length_b   1.000
_cell.length_c   1.000
_cell.angle_alpha   90.00
_cell.angle_beta   90.00
_cell.angle_gamma   90.00
#
_symmetry.space_group_name_H-M   'P 1'
#
loop_
_entity.id
_entity.type
_entity.pdbx_description
1 polymer ?
#
loop_
_entity_poly.entity_id
_entity_poly.type
_entity_poly.pdbx_seq_one_letter_code
_entity_poly.pdbx_strand_id
1 'polypeptide(L)'
;MDWSRTKTIFIWVFLVLNIFLYTQYLESYNEGQEIDVLGETMEIEARLKGDNITYIALPNNKESAAYYSGQIKNFSPSEVPYFKNQSAKIENNNKLIVTMDKPVKLQKSDTRDSYTDFVHNNVYEGDSYVLWDIDKEKKEATFFQKVNDVTLYYNVRGYVKLYWDDENRIVSYEQTMLEKHEKLDKQQNLLTARQVLQILYGKNLLKPDSQITEMNLGYSTIVQLTQTQVFAPTWEVRVKLTDDTEEIHFVNAVQGRIVEIQNDLSEIVEQTEDLEE
;
A
#
# COMPACT_ATOMS: atom_id res chain seq x y z
N MET A 1 -37.67 -28.16 -25.22
CA MET A 1 -36.48 -27.38 -24.83
C MET A 1 -35.42 -27.61 -25.89
N ASP A 2 -35.13 -26.59 -26.71
CA ASP A 2 -34.24 -26.70 -27.87
C ASP A 2 -32.77 -26.84 -27.46
N TRP A 3 -32.39 -28.07 -27.10
CA TRP A 3 -31.07 -28.43 -26.60
C TRP A 3 -29.92 -28.08 -27.57
N SER A 4 -30.19 -28.03 -28.88
CA SER A 4 -29.23 -27.57 -29.89
C SER A 4 -28.99 -26.05 -29.86
N ARG A 5 -30.02 -25.25 -29.55
CA ARG A 5 -29.91 -23.79 -29.43
C ARG A 5 -29.12 -23.39 -28.18
N THR A 6 -29.43 -24.02 -27.05
CA THR A 6 -28.70 -23.78 -25.78
C THR A 6 -27.21 -24.12 -25.89
N LYS A 7 -26.85 -25.21 -26.57
CA LYS A 7 -25.43 -25.57 -26.83
C LYS A 7 -24.68 -24.54 -27.66
N THR A 8 -25.33 -24.03 -28.70
CA THR A 8 -24.72 -23.06 -29.62
C THR A 8 -24.46 -21.73 -28.90
N ILE A 9 -25.40 -21.29 -28.06
CA ILE A 9 -25.23 -20.11 -27.21
C ILE A 9 -24.07 -20.30 -26.23
N PHE A 10 -23.96 -21.47 -25.59
CA PHE A 10 -22.87 -21.75 -24.65
C PHE A 10 -21.49 -21.72 -25.30
N ILE A 11 -21.38 -22.21 -26.54
CA ILE A 11 -20.13 -22.13 -27.33
C ILE A 11 -19.76 -20.67 -27.61
N TRP A 12 -20.72 -19.83 -28.00
CA TRP A 12 -20.46 -18.41 -28.28
C TRP A 12 -20.08 -17.63 -27.02
N VAL A 13 -20.77 -17.84 -25.91
CA VAL A 13 -20.45 -17.20 -24.62
C VAL A 13 -19.04 -17.60 -24.16
N PHE A 14 -18.71 -18.90 -24.24
CA PHE A 14 -17.37 -19.38 -23.89
C PHE A 14 -16.31 -18.80 -24.82
N LEU A 15 -16.58 -18.67 -26.11
CA LEU A 15 -15.65 -18.08 -27.08
C LEU A 15 -15.39 -16.60 -26.79
N VAL A 16 -16.42 -15.80 -26.49
CA VAL A 16 -16.25 -14.40 -26.10
C VAL A 16 -15.44 -14.27 -24.82
N LEU A 17 -15.73 -15.10 -23.80
CA LEU A 17 -14.97 -15.14 -22.55
C LEU A 17 -13.50 -15.52 -22.79
N ASN A 18 -13.21 -16.50 -23.66
CA ASN A 18 -11.84 -16.86 -23.99
C ASN A 18 -11.09 -15.77 -24.75
N ILE A 19 -11.76 -15.06 -25.68
CA ILE A 19 -11.14 -13.91 -26.35
C ILE A 19 -10.82 -12.83 -25.33
N PHE A 20 -11.75 -12.52 -24.42
CA PHE A 20 -11.52 -11.55 -23.35
C PHE A 20 -10.35 -11.95 -22.44
N LEU A 21 -10.30 -13.22 -22.01
CA LEU A 21 -9.19 -13.74 -21.21
C LEU A 21 -7.87 -13.72 -21.98
N TYR A 22 -7.90 -13.98 -23.29
CA TYR A 22 -6.71 -13.93 -24.15
C TYR A 22 -6.20 -12.50 -24.35
N THR A 23 -7.09 -11.51 -24.51
CA THR A 23 -6.69 -10.10 -24.56
C THR A 23 -6.09 -9.65 -23.24
N GLN A 24 -6.71 -10.01 -22.10
CA GLN A 24 -6.14 -9.74 -20.77
C GLN A 24 -4.80 -10.44 -20.56
N TYR A 25 -4.66 -11.68 -21.04
CA TYR A 25 -3.39 -12.41 -20.99
C TYR A 25 -2.31 -11.72 -21.83
N LEU A 26 -2.63 -11.26 -23.05
CA LEU A 26 -1.68 -10.53 -23.90
C LEU A 26 -1.28 -9.18 -23.30
N GLU A 27 -2.20 -8.43 -22.71
CA GLU A 27 -1.89 -7.19 -21.98
C GLU A 27 -0.93 -7.48 -20.82
N SER A 28 -1.25 -8.48 -19.99
CA SER A 28 -0.39 -8.90 -18.88
C SER A 28 0.98 -9.42 -19.33
N TYR A 29 1.03 -10.16 -20.45
CA TYR A 29 2.25 -10.72 -21.02
C TYR A 29 3.13 -9.64 -21.66
N ASN A 30 2.54 -8.70 -22.39
CA ASN A 30 3.27 -7.61 -23.05
C ASN A 30 3.80 -6.59 -22.05
N GLU A 31 3.05 -6.28 -20.99
CA GLU A 31 3.56 -5.48 -19.86
C GLU A 31 4.76 -6.18 -19.19
N GLY A 32 4.76 -7.51 -19.12
CA GLY A 32 5.89 -8.30 -18.63
C GLY A 32 7.07 -8.37 -19.61
N GLN A 33 6.84 -8.25 -20.93
CA GLN A 33 7.90 -8.29 -21.95
C GLN A 33 8.59 -6.94 -22.21
N GLU A 34 8.01 -5.79 -21.81
CA GLU A 34 8.79 -4.54 -21.74
C GLU A 34 10.02 -4.67 -20.82
N ILE A 35 10.05 -5.68 -19.94
CA ILE A 35 11.15 -5.96 -19.01
C ILE A 35 12.27 -6.78 -19.69
N ASP A 36 11.97 -7.62 -20.68
CA ASP A 36 12.96 -8.51 -21.34
C ASP A 36 13.71 -7.83 -22.50
N VAL A 37 13.26 -6.64 -22.94
CA VAL A 37 13.94 -5.82 -23.96
C VAL A 37 14.91 -4.80 -23.35
N LEU A 38 15.04 -4.73 -22.02
CA LEU A 38 16.07 -3.92 -21.35
C LEU A 38 17.40 -4.69 -21.21
N GLY A 39 17.83 -5.28 -22.32
CA GLY A 39 19.19 -5.77 -22.47
C GLY A 39 20.15 -4.60 -22.66
N GLU A 40 20.52 -3.92 -21.58
CA GLU A 40 21.79 -3.18 -21.45
C GLU A 40 21.94 -2.66 -20.01
N THR A 41 22.65 -3.43 -19.19
CA THR A 41 23.00 -3.08 -17.79
C THR A 41 23.99 -1.90 -17.71
N MET A 42 24.25 -1.20 -18.82
CA MET A 42 25.09 -0.01 -18.94
C MET A 42 24.30 1.30 -19.17
N GLU A 43 22.95 1.31 -19.14
CA GLU A 43 22.16 2.36 -19.82
C GLU A 43 21.31 3.34 -18.98
N ILE A 44 20.99 3.10 -17.69
CA ILE A 44 20.05 3.98 -16.97
C ILE A 44 20.72 5.18 -16.30
N GLU A 45 21.87 5.00 -15.66
CA GLU A 45 22.56 6.08 -14.96
C GLU A 45 22.97 7.21 -15.92
N ALA A 46 23.34 6.86 -17.16
CA ALA A 46 23.66 7.83 -18.20
C ALA A 46 22.41 8.62 -18.65
N ARG A 47 21.27 7.96 -18.80
CA ARG A 47 19.99 8.58 -19.17
C ARG A 47 19.49 9.52 -18.07
N LEU A 48 19.46 9.05 -16.82
CA LEU A 48 19.11 9.88 -15.66
C LEU A 48 20.01 11.11 -15.55
N LYS A 49 21.32 10.93 -15.73
CA LYS A 49 22.27 12.05 -15.74
C LYS A 49 22.02 13.02 -16.90
N GLY A 50 21.63 12.52 -18.07
CA GLY A 50 21.30 13.32 -19.25
C GLY A 50 20.12 14.27 -18.99
N ASP A 51 19.13 13.81 -18.25
CA ASP A 51 17.94 14.60 -17.86
C ASP A 51 18.10 15.30 -16.51
N ASN A 52 19.33 15.36 -15.97
CA ASN A 52 19.65 15.96 -14.68
C ASN A 52 18.83 15.39 -13.51
N ILE A 53 18.46 14.11 -13.58
CA ILE A 53 17.76 13.39 -12.52
C ILE A 53 18.80 12.84 -11.54
N THR A 54 18.68 13.22 -10.28
CA THR A 54 19.56 12.76 -9.19
C THR A 54 18.87 11.69 -8.35
N TYR A 55 19.64 10.84 -7.67
CA TYR A 55 19.09 9.79 -6.83
C TYR A 55 19.98 9.53 -5.62
N ILE A 56 19.37 9.11 -4.51
CA ILE A 56 20.09 8.65 -3.31
C ILE A 56 20.91 7.38 -3.58
N ALA A 57 21.74 6.97 -2.62
CA ALA A 57 22.37 5.65 -2.70
C ALA A 57 21.30 4.55 -2.82
N LEU A 58 21.35 3.81 -3.93
CA LEU A 58 20.35 2.76 -4.20
C LEU A 58 20.45 1.66 -3.13
N PRO A 59 19.32 1.19 -2.59
CA PRO A 59 19.32 0.13 -1.59
C PRO A 59 19.85 -1.17 -2.20
N ASN A 60 20.68 -1.89 -1.43
CA ASN A 60 20.99 -3.30 -1.73
C ASN A 60 19.72 -4.10 -1.45
N ASN A 61 19.01 -4.47 -2.52
CA ASN A 61 17.71 -5.10 -2.40
C ASN A 61 17.82 -6.58 -2.02
N LYS A 62 16.79 -7.10 -1.34
CA LYS A 62 16.60 -8.55 -1.21
C LYS A 62 16.42 -9.13 -2.62
N GLU A 63 17.11 -10.22 -2.92
CA GLU A 63 17.00 -10.92 -4.21
C GLU A 63 15.61 -11.56 -4.39
N SER A 64 14.96 -11.92 -3.28
CA SER A 64 13.62 -12.51 -3.30
C SER A 64 12.75 -12.08 -2.13
N ALA A 65 11.43 -12.05 -2.36
CA ALA A 65 10.42 -11.96 -1.31
C ALA A 65 9.21 -12.82 -1.64
N ALA A 66 8.46 -13.22 -0.63
CA ALA A 66 7.22 -13.95 -0.81
C ALA A 66 6.02 -13.00 -0.80
N TYR A 67 4.92 -13.48 -1.37
CA TYR A 67 3.61 -12.92 -1.11
C TYR A 67 3.17 -13.28 0.30
N TYR A 68 2.36 -12.42 0.90
CA TYR A 68 1.74 -12.66 2.18
C TYR A 68 0.23 -12.55 2.07
N SER A 69 -0.49 -13.22 2.95
CA SER A 69 -1.89 -12.94 3.22
C SER A 69 -2.06 -12.41 4.64
N GLY A 70 -3.16 -11.73 4.90
CA GLY A 70 -3.58 -11.30 6.23
C GLY A 70 -5.09 -11.30 6.33
N GLN A 71 -5.61 -11.58 7.52
CA GLN A 71 -7.05 -11.57 7.80
C GLN A 71 -7.44 -10.25 8.46
N ILE A 72 -8.59 -9.68 8.09
CA ILE A 72 -9.10 -8.48 8.74
C ILE A 72 -9.40 -8.79 10.21
N LYS A 73 -8.82 -8.04 11.14
CA LYS A 73 -9.10 -8.17 12.57
C LYS A 73 -10.50 -7.62 12.83
N ASN A 74 -11.34 -8.46 13.43
CA ASN A 74 -12.55 -8.01 14.09
C ASN A 74 -12.22 -7.75 15.55
N PHE A 75 -12.40 -6.52 16.01
CA PHE A 75 -12.14 -6.14 17.40
C PHE A 75 -13.26 -6.68 18.30
N SER A 76 -12.89 -7.30 19.42
CA SER A 76 -13.82 -7.59 20.51
C SER A 76 -13.81 -6.47 21.56
N PRO A 77 -14.96 -6.12 22.19
CA PRO A 77 -15.00 -5.18 23.31
C PRO A 77 -14.08 -5.55 24.49
N SER A 78 -13.70 -6.82 24.62
CA SER A 78 -12.76 -7.30 25.65
C SER A 78 -11.29 -7.05 25.32
N GLU A 79 -10.96 -6.85 24.04
CA GLU A 79 -9.59 -6.67 23.54
C GLU A 79 -9.22 -5.20 23.38
N VAL A 80 -10.21 -4.33 23.34
CA VAL A 80 -10.00 -2.89 23.40
C VAL A 80 -9.23 -2.60 24.67
N PRO A 81 -7.99 -2.09 24.58
CA PRO A 81 -7.26 -1.72 25.77
C PRO A 81 -8.00 -0.55 26.39
N TYR A 82 -8.76 -0.82 27.46
CA TYR A 82 -9.24 0.23 28.36
C TYR A 82 -8.02 0.77 29.12
N PHE A 83 -7.15 1.47 28.39
CA PHE A 83 -6.13 2.30 29.01
C PHE A 83 -6.87 3.28 29.92
N LYS A 84 -6.29 3.57 31.09
CA LYS A 84 -6.90 4.53 32.01
C LYS A 84 -7.12 5.85 31.26
N ASN A 85 -8.34 6.38 31.34
CA ASN A 85 -8.76 7.66 30.72
C ASN A 85 -9.02 7.61 29.20
N GLN A 86 -9.57 6.51 28.69
CA GLN A 86 -10.01 6.41 27.29
C GLN A 86 -11.37 5.74 27.19
N SER A 87 -12.13 6.13 26.17
CA SER A 87 -13.36 5.49 25.74
C SER A 87 -13.23 5.01 24.30
N ALA A 88 -13.88 3.91 23.96
CA ALA A 88 -13.70 3.26 22.68
C ALA A 88 -15.02 2.76 22.10
N LYS A 89 -15.13 2.83 20.78
CA LYS A 89 -16.25 2.36 19.98
C LYS A 89 -15.71 1.50 18.85
N ILE A 90 -16.38 0.39 18.59
CA ILE A 90 -16.11 -0.45 17.43
C ILE A 90 -17.15 -0.12 16.35
N GLU A 91 -16.69 0.17 15.14
CA GLU A 91 -17.49 0.42 13.95
C GLU A 91 -17.25 -0.72 12.96
N ASN A 92 -18.34 -1.23 12.35
CA ASN A 92 -18.31 -2.31 11.34
C ASN A 92 -17.49 -3.55 11.77
N ASN A 93 -17.39 -3.81 13.08
CA ASN A 93 -16.59 -4.85 13.74
C ASN A 93 -15.06 -4.76 13.55
N ASN A 94 -14.54 -4.02 12.58
CA ASN A 94 -13.12 -4.04 12.19
C ASN A 94 -12.41 -2.68 12.29
N LYS A 95 -13.12 -1.64 12.73
CA LYS A 95 -12.56 -0.31 12.97
C LYS A 95 -12.74 0.07 14.43
N LEU A 96 -11.64 0.29 15.12
CA LEU A 96 -11.62 0.78 16.49
C LEU A 96 -11.47 2.30 16.49
N ILE A 97 -12.40 3.01 17.12
CA ILE A 97 -12.34 4.46 17.33
C ILE A 97 -12.17 4.70 18.82
N VAL A 98 -11.07 5.35 19.20
CA VAL A 98 -10.75 5.64 20.60
C VAL A 98 -10.69 7.13 20.82
N THR A 99 -11.37 7.59 21.87
CA THR A 99 -11.37 8.98 22.32
C THR A 99 -10.74 9.07 23.70
N MET A 100 -9.85 10.05 23.86
CA MET A 100 -9.18 10.32 25.14
C MET A 100 -10.15 11.06 26.07
N ASP A 101 -10.34 10.58 27.30
CA ASP A 101 -11.18 11.29 28.30
C ASP A 101 -10.56 12.64 28.67
N LYS A 102 -9.22 12.72 28.59
CA LYS A 102 -8.44 13.95 28.70
C LYS A 102 -7.41 14.00 27.58
N PRO A 103 -7.27 15.12 26.83
CA PRO A 103 -6.27 15.24 25.78
C PRO A 103 -4.86 14.94 26.29
N VAL A 104 -4.10 14.15 25.53
CA VAL A 104 -2.75 13.70 25.92
C VAL A 104 -1.70 14.56 25.24
N LYS A 105 -0.89 15.27 26.03
CA LYS A 105 0.21 16.06 25.50
C LYS A 105 1.37 15.16 25.07
N LEU A 106 1.93 15.41 23.89
CA LEU A 106 3.14 14.73 23.42
C LEU A 106 4.34 15.05 24.31
N GLN A 107 5.20 14.05 24.55
CA GLN A 107 6.33 14.17 25.49
C GLN A 107 7.40 15.17 25.03
N LYS A 108 7.67 15.23 23.71
CA LYS A 108 8.54 16.23 23.07
C LYS A 108 7.69 17.05 22.09
N SER A 109 8.11 18.28 21.84
CA SER A 109 7.38 19.20 20.96
C SER A 109 7.31 18.66 19.54
N ASP A 110 6.14 18.20 19.10
CA ASP A 110 5.74 17.95 17.70
C ASP A 110 6.85 17.30 16.83
N THR A 111 7.48 16.24 17.36
CA THR A 111 8.48 15.44 16.63
C THR A 111 7.87 14.13 16.13
N ARG A 112 8.36 13.60 15.00
CA ARG A 112 7.99 12.27 14.48
C ARG A 112 8.04 11.20 15.57
N ASP A 113 9.12 11.17 16.35
CA ASP A 113 9.31 10.24 17.47
C ASP A 113 8.18 10.33 18.51
N SER A 114 7.65 11.52 18.78
CA SER A 114 6.60 11.69 19.80
C SER A 114 5.29 11.03 19.38
N TYR A 115 4.94 11.09 18.10
CA TYR A 115 3.76 10.39 17.57
C TYR A 115 3.97 8.88 17.59
N THR A 116 5.17 8.41 17.19
CA THR A 116 5.52 6.98 17.26
C THR A 116 5.47 6.46 18.70
N ASP A 117 6.04 7.19 19.66
CA ASP A 117 5.99 6.86 21.08
C ASP A 117 4.55 6.80 21.60
N PHE A 118 3.68 7.72 21.14
CA PHE A 118 2.27 7.69 21.49
C PHE A 118 1.59 6.41 20.99
N VAL A 119 1.75 6.07 19.70
CA VAL A 119 1.16 4.85 19.10
C VAL A 119 1.65 3.60 19.82
N HIS A 120 2.95 3.45 20.00
CA HIS A 120 3.55 2.30 20.68
C HIS A 120 2.95 2.07 22.08
N ASN A 121 2.74 3.13 22.87
CA ASN A 121 2.30 3.00 24.25
C ASN A 121 0.77 2.98 24.46
N ASN A 122 -0.01 3.53 23.53
CA ASN A 122 -1.43 3.81 23.73
C ASN A 122 -2.35 3.19 22.67
N VAL A 123 -1.81 2.49 21.68
CA VAL A 123 -2.58 1.83 20.62
C VAL A 123 -2.38 0.32 20.74
N TYR A 124 -3.44 -0.45 20.50
CA TYR A 124 -3.38 -1.91 20.51
C TYR A 124 -2.36 -2.39 19.48
N GLU A 125 -1.36 -3.17 19.91
CA GLU A 125 -0.24 -3.58 19.05
C GLU A 125 0.43 -2.42 18.31
N GLY A 126 0.60 -1.26 18.98
CA GLY A 126 1.17 -0.06 18.38
C GLY A 126 2.53 -0.25 17.70
N ASP A 127 3.36 -1.19 18.18
CA ASP A 127 4.65 -1.57 17.57
C ASP A 127 4.53 -2.14 16.15
N SER A 128 3.34 -2.63 15.80
CA SER A 128 3.05 -3.16 14.46
C SER A 128 2.85 -2.05 13.44
N TYR A 129 2.88 -0.78 13.82
CA TYR A 129 2.63 0.36 12.92
C TYR A 129 3.87 1.25 12.77
N VAL A 130 4.03 1.85 11.59
CA VAL A 130 5.10 2.81 11.28
C VAL A 130 4.50 4.12 10.81
N LEU A 131 5.04 5.23 11.30
CA LEU A 131 4.61 6.58 10.91
C LEU A 131 4.88 6.80 9.42
N TRP A 132 3.81 7.10 8.68
CA TRP A 132 3.87 7.42 7.26
C TRP A 132 3.93 8.94 7.06
N ASP A 133 2.89 9.64 7.53
CA ASP A 133 2.70 11.06 7.23
C ASP A 133 2.16 11.83 8.45
N ILE A 134 2.46 13.14 8.48
CA ILE A 134 1.96 14.09 9.48
C ILE A 134 1.41 15.30 8.72
N ASP A 135 0.08 15.39 8.64
CA ASP A 135 -0.63 16.54 8.07
C ASP A 135 -0.96 17.52 9.19
N LYS A 136 -0.17 18.60 9.28
CA LYS A 136 -0.36 19.64 10.30
C LYS A 136 -1.58 20.52 10.05
N GLU A 137 -2.03 20.64 8.81
CA GLU A 137 -3.21 21.45 8.47
C GLU A 137 -4.48 20.73 8.91
N LYS A 138 -4.57 19.43 8.64
CA LYS A 138 -5.66 18.56 9.09
C LYS A 138 -5.53 18.12 10.55
N LYS A 139 -4.37 18.32 11.16
CA LYS A 139 -4.03 17.86 12.53
C LYS A 139 -4.17 16.36 12.69
N GLU A 140 -3.66 15.62 11.71
CA GLU A 140 -3.69 14.16 11.69
C GLU A 140 -2.33 13.56 11.33
N ALA A 141 -2.05 12.38 11.89
CA ALA A 141 -0.86 11.61 11.58
C ALA A 141 -1.28 10.20 11.21
N THR A 142 -0.80 9.72 10.06
CA THR A 142 -1.16 8.42 9.51
C THR A 142 0.00 7.45 9.70
N PHE A 143 -0.33 6.25 10.16
CA PHE A 143 0.57 5.14 10.34
C PHE A 143 0.06 3.93 9.59
N PHE A 144 0.97 3.16 8.98
CA PHE A 144 0.64 1.92 8.30
C PHE A 144 1.18 0.72 9.04
N GLN A 145 0.42 -0.38 9.01
CA GLN A 145 0.83 -1.63 9.61
C GLN A 145 2.04 -2.23 8.88
N LYS A 146 2.89 -2.94 9.62
CA LYS A 146 3.96 -3.77 9.10
C LYS A 146 3.48 -5.21 8.96
N VAL A 147 3.75 -5.82 7.83
CA VAL A 147 3.61 -7.26 7.60
C VAL A 147 5.01 -7.84 7.54
N ASN A 148 5.36 -8.68 8.53
CA ASN A 148 6.69 -9.29 8.63
C ASN A 148 7.82 -8.23 8.59
N ASP A 149 7.71 -7.21 9.44
CA ASP A 149 8.62 -6.04 9.57
C ASP A 149 8.76 -5.15 8.32
N VAL A 150 7.86 -5.30 7.36
CA VAL A 150 7.85 -4.53 6.11
C VAL A 150 6.53 -3.76 6.01
N THR A 151 6.60 -2.47 5.69
CA THR A 151 5.43 -1.58 5.63
C THR A 151 4.40 -2.05 4.61
N LEU A 152 3.13 -2.05 4.99
CA LEU A 152 1.98 -2.27 4.10
C LEU A 152 1.43 -0.92 3.64
N TYR A 153 1.67 -0.55 2.39
CA TYR A 153 1.31 0.75 1.85
C TYR A 153 -0.21 0.90 1.66
N TYR A 154 -0.76 2.01 2.19
CA TYR A 154 -2.12 2.50 1.91
C TYR A 154 -3.22 1.42 1.99
N ASN A 155 -3.18 0.64 3.05
CA ASN A 155 -4.19 -0.37 3.30
C ASN A 155 -5.21 0.11 4.34
N VAL A 156 -6.48 0.26 3.90
CA VAL A 156 -7.59 0.71 4.75
C VAL A 156 -7.93 -0.24 5.91
N ARG A 157 -7.43 -1.48 5.88
CA ARG A 157 -7.60 -2.49 6.93
C ARG A 157 -6.36 -2.64 7.82
N GLY A 158 -5.29 -1.87 7.60
CA GLY A 158 -4.07 -1.93 8.40
C GLY A 158 -3.44 -0.56 8.63
N TYR A 159 -4.17 0.37 9.26
CA TYR A 159 -3.66 1.70 9.59
C TYR A 159 -4.03 2.17 11.00
N VAL A 160 -3.30 3.17 11.49
CA VAL A 160 -3.69 3.99 12.63
C VAL A 160 -3.67 5.44 12.18
N LYS A 161 -4.71 6.20 12.51
CA LYS A 161 -4.73 7.65 12.29
C LYS A 161 -4.98 8.36 13.61
N LEU A 162 -4.03 9.20 14.00
CA LEU A 162 -4.10 10.04 15.20
C LEU A 162 -4.69 11.40 14.86
N TYR A 163 -5.42 11.99 15.81
CA TYR A 163 -5.95 13.35 15.71
C TYR A 163 -5.56 14.17 16.95
N TRP A 164 -5.23 15.45 16.76
CA TRP A 164 -4.91 16.37 17.85
C TRP A 164 -5.64 17.71 17.78
N ASP A 165 -5.69 18.41 18.91
CA ASP A 165 -6.28 19.74 19.04
C ASP A 165 -5.30 20.88 18.70
N ASP A 166 -5.77 22.14 18.77
CA ASP A 166 -4.94 23.34 18.56
C ASP A 166 -3.75 23.48 19.52
N GLU A 167 -3.74 22.74 20.64
CA GLU A 167 -2.66 22.74 21.62
C GLU A 167 -1.68 21.56 21.39
N ASN A 168 -1.79 20.85 20.26
CA ASN A 168 -1.02 19.65 19.92
C ASN A 168 -1.15 18.54 20.97
N ARG A 169 -2.36 18.37 21.53
CA ARG A 169 -2.70 17.26 22.42
C ARG A 169 -3.54 16.25 21.65
N ILE A 170 -3.15 14.97 21.73
CA ILE A 170 -3.89 13.88 21.10
C ILE A 170 -5.27 13.76 21.76
N VAL A 171 -6.32 13.79 20.94
CA VAL A 171 -7.72 13.73 21.39
C VAL A 171 -8.40 12.41 21.03
N SER A 172 -8.01 11.81 19.91
CA SER A 172 -8.58 10.55 19.44
C SER A 172 -7.64 9.86 18.46
N TYR A 173 -7.94 8.58 18.20
CA TYR A 173 -7.38 7.86 17.08
C TYR A 173 -8.39 6.86 16.52
N GLU A 174 -8.19 6.49 15.26
CA GLU A 174 -8.83 5.34 14.65
C GLU A 174 -7.79 4.28 14.28
N GLN A 175 -8.18 3.02 14.36
CA GLN A 175 -7.31 1.88 14.11
C GLN A 175 -8.06 0.80 13.34
N THR A 176 -7.41 0.30 12.29
CA THR A 176 -7.74 -0.95 11.64
C THR A 176 -6.51 -1.86 11.67
N MET A 177 -6.73 -3.17 11.67
CA MET A 177 -5.63 -4.11 11.79
C MET A 177 -5.89 -5.38 10.96
N LEU A 178 -4.81 -5.90 10.38
CA LEU A 178 -4.74 -7.24 9.85
C LEU A 178 -4.05 -8.16 10.86
N GLU A 179 -4.54 -9.38 10.98
CA GLU A 179 -3.99 -10.44 11.84
C GLU A 179 -3.70 -11.70 11.02
N LYS A 180 -3.07 -12.70 11.66
CA LYS A 180 -2.77 -14.00 11.05
C LYS A 180 -2.07 -13.86 9.68
N HIS A 181 -0.94 -13.15 9.70
CA HIS A 181 -0.13 -12.99 8.49
C HIS A 181 0.50 -14.34 8.10
N GLU A 182 0.18 -14.83 6.91
CA GLU A 182 0.70 -16.09 6.40
C GLU A 182 1.55 -15.86 5.15
N LYS A 183 2.69 -16.55 5.07
CA LYS A 183 3.52 -16.54 3.88
C LYS A 183 2.89 -17.46 2.84
N LEU A 184 2.65 -16.97 1.64
CA LEU A 184 2.25 -17.81 0.51
C LEU A 184 3.51 -18.38 -0.13
N ASP A 185 3.65 -19.70 -0.14
CA ASP A 185 4.90 -20.49 -0.22
C ASP A 185 5.90 -20.19 -1.35
N LYS A 186 5.60 -19.31 -2.30
CA LYS A 186 6.49 -19.00 -3.43
C LYS A 186 7.23 -17.69 -3.22
N GLN A 187 8.50 -17.78 -2.81
CA GLN A 187 9.44 -16.69 -2.99
C GLN A 187 9.56 -16.37 -4.49
N GLN A 188 9.50 -15.09 -4.81
CA GLN A 188 9.70 -14.56 -6.15
C GLN A 188 10.99 -13.79 -6.19
N ASN A 189 11.70 -13.88 -7.32
CA ASN A 189 12.81 -12.98 -7.59
C ASN A 189 12.27 -11.55 -7.71
N LEU A 190 12.99 -10.61 -7.11
CA LEU A 190 12.62 -9.20 -7.14
C LEU A 190 13.44 -8.45 -8.18
N LEU A 191 12.80 -7.48 -8.81
CA LEU A 191 13.46 -6.44 -9.58
C LEU A 191 14.39 -5.64 -8.67
N THR A 192 15.59 -5.37 -9.18
CA THR A 192 16.56 -4.49 -8.54
C THR A 192 16.08 -3.04 -8.56
N ALA A 193 16.59 -2.23 -7.64
CA ALA A 193 16.31 -0.78 -7.65
C ALA A 193 16.60 -0.15 -9.02
N ARG A 194 17.68 -0.58 -9.70
CA ARG A 194 18.00 -0.11 -11.06
C ARG A 194 16.94 -0.45 -12.09
N GLN A 195 16.43 -1.69 -12.08
CA GLN A 195 15.36 -2.10 -12.99
C GLN A 195 14.06 -1.31 -12.73
N VAL A 196 13.76 -1.03 -11.46
CA VAL A 196 12.61 -0.18 -11.09
C VAL A 196 12.78 1.24 -11.65
N LEU A 197 13.97 1.82 -11.54
CA LEU A 197 14.26 3.13 -12.13
C LEU A 197 14.15 3.13 -13.64
N GLN A 198 14.60 2.06 -14.32
CA GLN A 198 14.41 1.91 -15.77
C GLN A 198 12.93 1.90 -16.15
N ILE A 199 12.10 1.18 -15.40
CA ILE A 199 10.65 1.12 -15.62
C ILE A 199 10.02 2.50 -15.44
N LEU A 200 10.29 3.18 -14.33
CA LEU A 200 9.73 4.50 -14.05
C LEU A 200 10.17 5.54 -15.09
N TYR A 201 11.46 5.53 -15.46
CA TYR A 201 11.99 6.39 -16.51
C TYR A 201 11.33 6.10 -17.87
N GLY A 202 11.25 4.83 -18.27
CA GLY A 202 10.64 4.41 -19.53
C GLY A 202 9.16 4.77 -19.63
N LYS A 203 8.45 4.88 -18.50
CA LYS A 203 7.05 5.34 -18.43
C LYS A 203 6.91 6.86 -18.26
N ASN A 204 8.00 7.62 -18.37
CA ASN A 204 8.04 9.08 -18.17
C ASN A 204 7.51 9.54 -16.81
N LEU A 205 7.62 8.69 -15.78
CA LEU A 205 7.25 9.03 -14.41
C LEU A 205 8.37 9.77 -13.67
N LEU A 206 9.61 9.67 -14.15
CA LEU A 206 10.74 10.46 -13.64
C LEU A 206 10.95 11.68 -14.52
N LYS A 207 10.48 12.84 -14.05
CA LYS A 207 10.61 14.12 -14.78
C LYS A 207 12.06 14.61 -14.77
N PRO A 208 12.53 15.33 -15.82
CA PRO A 208 13.83 15.99 -15.79
C PRO A 208 13.99 16.92 -14.58
N ASP A 209 15.24 17.12 -14.16
CA ASP A 209 15.63 17.95 -13.01
C ASP A 209 15.07 17.49 -11.64
N SER A 210 14.43 16.31 -11.58
CA SER A 210 13.90 15.75 -10.34
C SER A 210 14.97 15.05 -9.49
N GLN A 211 14.62 14.80 -8.23
CA GLN A 211 15.47 14.09 -7.28
C GLN A 211 14.71 12.90 -6.69
N ILE A 212 15.26 11.70 -6.85
CA ILE A 212 14.76 10.50 -6.18
C ILE A 212 15.29 10.51 -4.74
N THR A 213 14.41 10.78 -3.79
CA THR A 213 14.73 11.00 -2.38
C THR A 213 14.72 9.72 -1.57
N GLU A 214 13.85 8.77 -1.90
CA GLU A 214 13.72 7.51 -1.17
C GLU A 214 13.35 6.35 -2.10
N MET A 215 13.82 5.15 -1.73
CA MET A 215 13.44 3.89 -2.36
C MET A 215 13.33 2.79 -1.30
N ASN A 216 12.11 2.33 -1.02
CA ASN A 216 11.85 1.34 0.03
C ASN A 216 11.07 0.15 -0.52
N LEU A 217 11.43 -1.06 -0.06
CA LEU A 217 10.63 -2.25 -0.32
C LEU A 217 9.54 -2.36 0.75
N GLY A 218 8.30 -2.46 0.29
CA GLY A 218 7.11 -2.66 1.11
C GLY A 218 6.18 -3.71 0.53
N TYR A 219 4.94 -3.68 0.98
CA TYR A 219 3.84 -4.48 0.46
C TYR A 219 2.71 -3.58 -0.02
N SER A 220 2.11 -3.92 -1.16
CA SER A 220 0.83 -3.35 -1.58
C SER A 220 -0.22 -4.44 -1.66
N THR A 221 -1.49 -4.07 -1.60
CA THR A 221 -2.60 -5.02 -1.63
C THR A 221 -2.99 -5.30 -3.07
N ILE A 222 -2.92 -6.57 -3.49
CA ILE A 222 -3.27 -6.98 -4.86
C ILE A 222 -4.65 -7.61 -4.96
N VAL A 223 -5.16 -8.17 -3.87
CA VAL A 223 -6.50 -8.76 -3.80
C VAL A 223 -7.09 -8.44 -2.44
N GLN A 224 -8.30 -7.89 -2.45
CA GLN A 224 -9.12 -7.71 -1.26
C GLN A 224 -10.29 -8.69 -1.35
N LEU A 225 -10.26 -9.75 -0.54
CA LEU A 225 -11.44 -10.60 -0.32
C LEU A 225 -12.11 -10.16 0.99
N THR A 226 -13.36 -10.58 1.19
CA THR A 226 -14.21 -10.15 2.32
C THR A 226 -13.57 -10.29 3.70
N GLN A 227 -12.69 -11.27 3.91
CA GLN A 227 -11.97 -11.47 5.19
C GLN A 227 -10.45 -11.59 5.05
N THR A 228 -9.94 -11.88 3.85
CA THR A 228 -8.51 -12.14 3.63
C THR A 228 -8.00 -11.24 2.53
N GLN A 229 -6.85 -10.64 2.75
CA GLN A 229 -6.17 -9.82 1.76
C GLN A 229 -4.85 -10.47 1.36
N VAL A 230 -4.43 -10.25 0.12
CA VAL A 230 -3.17 -10.74 -0.41
C VAL A 230 -2.28 -9.57 -0.77
N PHE A 231 -1.02 -9.65 -0.35
CA PHE A 231 -0.04 -8.60 -0.45
C PHE A 231 1.13 -9.01 -1.36
N ALA A 232 1.50 -8.11 -2.26
CA ALA A 232 2.62 -8.29 -3.17
C ALA A 232 3.80 -7.38 -2.77
N PRO A 233 5.05 -7.89 -2.83
CA PRO A 233 6.24 -7.05 -2.68
C PRO A 233 6.18 -5.88 -3.66
N THR A 234 6.36 -4.66 -3.18
CA THR A 234 6.20 -3.43 -3.96
C THR A 234 7.28 -2.43 -3.59
N TRP A 235 7.91 -1.83 -4.59
CA TRP A 235 8.83 -0.71 -4.41
C TRP A 235 8.04 0.58 -4.28
N GLU A 236 8.33 1.34 -3.21
CA GLU A 236 8.01 2.75 -3.09
C GLU A 236 9.19 3.55 -3.62
N VAL A 237 8.93 4.54 -4.48
CA VAL A 237 9.93 5.48 -4.98
C VAL A 237 9.39 6.90 -4.78
N ARG A 238 10.07 7.69 -3.94
CA ARG A 238 9.73 9.10 -3.73
C ARG A 238 10.57 9.99 -4.61
N VAL A 239 9.92 10.91 -5.31
CA VAL A 239 10.53 11.81 -6.28
C VAL A 239 10.16 13.23 -5.92
N LYS A 240 11.16 14.04 -5.61
CA LYS A 240 11.01 15.47 -5.39
C LYS A 240 11.18 16.21 -6.72
N LEU A 241 10.19 17.00 -7.09
CA LEU A 241 10.21 17.84 -8.27
C LEU A 241 10.85 19.22 -8.00
N THR A 242 11.07 19.98 -9.07
CA THR A 242 11.67 21.31 -9.02
C THR A 242 10.82 22.36 -8.32
N ASP A 243 9.51 22.15 -8.22
CA ASP A 243 8.56 23.00 -7.49
C ASP A 243 8.38 22.56 -6.02
N ASP A 244 9.29 21.73 -5.50
CA ASP A 244 9.25 21.11 -4.18
C ASP A 244 8.09 20.11 -3.96
N THR A 245 7.29 19.81 -4.98
CA THR A 245 6.25 18.75 -4.90
C THR A 245 6.90 17.38 -4.76
N GLU A 246 6.38 16.54 -3.87
CA GLU A 246 6.77 15.14 -3.75
C GLU A 246 5.74 14.24 -4.47
N GLU A 247 6.21 13.46 -5.44
CA GLU A 247 5.46 12.40 -6.10
C GLU A 247 5.92 11.04 -5.53
N ILE A 248 4.97 10.14 -5.29
CA ILE A 248 5.24 8.78 -4.81
C ILE A 248 4.78 7.79 -5.88
N HIS A 249 5.69 6.94 -6.33
CA HIS A 249 5.39 5.88 -7.28
C HIS A 249 5.53 4.51 -6.62
N PHE A 250 4.59 3.63 -6.95
CA PHE A 250 4.60 2.24 -6.51
C PHE A 250 4.81 1.31 -7.69
N VAL A 251 5.78 0.40 -7.59
CA VAL A 251 6.09 -0.56 -8.64
C VAL A 251 6.09 -1.97 -8.05
N ASN A 252 5.28 -2.86 -8.60
CA ASN A 252 5.27 -4.26 -8.20
C ASN A 252 6.67 -4.84 -8.37
N ALA A 253 7.26 -5.34 -7.28
CA ALA A 253 8.66 -5.73 -7.27
C ALA A 253 8.92 -7.06 -7.99
N VAL A 254 7.89 -7.80 -8.40
CA VAL A 254 8.01 -9.06 -9.15
C VAL A 254 7.76 -8.84 -10.64
N GLN A 255 6.66 -8.14 -10.96
CA GLN A 255 6.18 -7.99 -12.33
C GLN A 255 6.54 -6.65 -12.97
N GLY A 256 7.07 -5.67 -12.22
CA GLY A 256 7.44 -4.36 -12.75
C GLY A 256 6.25 -3.48 -13.15
N ARG A 257 5.02 -3.87 -12.86
CA ARG A 257 3.83 -3.07 -13.12
C ARG A 257 3.75 -1.89 -12.15
N ILE A 258 3.32 -0.73 -12.66
CA ILE A 258 2.95 0.40 -11.79
C ILE A 258 1.69 0.01 -11.01
N VAL A 259 1.73 0.22 -9.70
CA VAL A 259 0.61 -0.02 -8.81
C VAL A 259 -0.06 1.32 -8.54
N GLU A 260 -1.29 1.47 -9.03
CA GLU A 260 -2.11 2.63 -8.68
C GLU A 260 -2.69 2.41 -7.29
N ILE A 261 -2.11 3.12 -6.32
CA ILE A 261 -2.59 3.14 -4.95
C ILE A 261 -3.39 4.43 -4.79
N GLN A 262 -4.69 4.30 -4.52
CA GLN A 262 -5.48 5.46 -4.13
C GLN A 262 -5.07 5.84 -2.70
N ASN A 263 -4.57 7.07 -2.54
CA ASN A 263 -4.14 7.62 -1.25
C ASN A 263 -5.31 7.91 -0.29
N ASP A 264 -6.54 7.54 -0.67
CA ASP A 264 -7.72 7.73 0.16
C ASP A 264 -7.94 6.50 1.03
N LEU A 265 -7.91 6.71 2.36
CA LEU A 265 -8.26 5.66 3.32
C LEU A 265 -9.77 5.46 3.44
N SER A 266 -10.57 6.06 2.57
CA SER A 266 -11.98 5.74 2.37
C SER A 266 -12.15 4.27 1.98
N GLU A 267 -13.11 3.56 2.58
CA GLU A 267 -13.51 2.25 2.09
C GLU A 267 -13.91 2.38 0.62
N ILE A 268 -13.27 1.60 -0.27
CA ILE A 268 -13.81 1.37 -1.60
C ILE A 268 -15.15 0.69 -1.34
N VAL A 269 -16.24 1.43 -1.54
CA VAL A 269 -17.58 0.85 -1.56
C VAL A 269 -17.54 -0.20 -2.66
N GLU A 270 -17.67 -1.48 -2.28
CA GLU A 270 -17.97 -2.53 -3.26
C GLU A 270 -19.18 -2.02 -4.04
N GLN A 271 -18.98 -1.70 -5.32
CA GLN A 271 -20.08 -1.68 -6.25
C GLN A 271 -20.54 -3.14 -6.32
N THR A 272 -21.42 -3.52 -5.40
CA THR A 272 -22.39 -4.56 -5.69
C THR A 272 -23.12 -4.06 -6.92
N GLU A 273 -22.75 -4.56 -8.09
CA GLU A 273 -23.63 -4.50 -9.24
C GLU A 273 -24.92 -5.17 -8.77
N ASP A 274 -25.91 -4.33 -8.51
CA ASP A 274 -27.31 -4.71 -8.42
C ASP A 274 -27.67 -5.37 -9.75
N LEU A 275 -27.45 -6.68 -9.83
CA LEU A 275 -28.15 -7.54 -10.77
C LEU A 275 -29.57 -7.74 -10.23
N GLU A 276 -30.35 -6.66 -10.21
CA GLU A 276 -31.81 -6.74 -10.12
C GLU A 276 -32.43 -6.49 -11.50
N GLU A 277 -33.25 -7.49 -11.87
CA GLU A 277 -34.18 -7.67 -13.02
C GLU A 277 -33.64 -8.16 -14.37
#